data_AF-A0A968MJF8-F1
#
_entry.id   AF-A0A968MJF8-F1
#
_cell.length_a   1.000
_cell.length_b   1.000
_cell.length_c   1.000
_cell.angle_alpha   90.00
_cell.angle_beta   90.00
_cell.angle_gamma   90.00
#
_symmetry.space_group_name_H-M   'P 1'
#
loop_
_entity.id
_entity.type
_entity.pdbx_description
1 polymer ?
#
loop_
_entity_poly.entity_id
_entity_poly.type
_entity_poly.pdbx_seq_one_letter_code
_entity_poly.pdbx_strand_id
1 'polypeptide(L)'
;MERLSGLQVPEKNTLIFKLFEVYKQVTGSSENIDDFYFYCEMILSDFDDLDKYLVNADDMFRNLKDLKDISSYFDYLTPEQMEVIQRFWNTFSIKQSDYKDSFLSLWDSLSKIYHEYKKLLNDHNLAYQGMAYRKAAESIYDSR
;
A
#
# COMPACT_ATOMS: atom_id res chain seq x y z
N MET A 1 -3.71 -10.73 20.83
CA MET A 1 -3.80 -9.54 19.97
C MET A 1 -5.16 -9.42 19.29
N GLU A 2 -5.68 -10.49 18.68
CA GLU A 2 -7.06 -10.52 18.13
C GLU A 2 -8.13 -10.07 19.14
N ARG A 3 -7.98 -10.46 20.42
CA ARG A 3 -8.88 -10.04 21.51
C ARG A 3 -8.89 -8.54 21.83
N LEU A 4 -7.86 -7.78 21.43
CA LEU A 4 -7.77 -6.33 21.71
C LEU A 4 -8.20 -5.48 20.52
N SER A 5 -7.96 -5.93 19.28
CA SER A 5 -8.37 -5.20 18.07
C SER A 5 -9.82 -5.47 17.65
N GLY A 6 -10.38 -6.62 18.04
CA GLY A 6 -11.68 -7.11 17.58
C GLY A 6 -11.70 -7.53 16.10
N LEU A 7 -10.53 -7.61 15.45
CA LEU A 7 -10.38 -7.97 14.03
C LEU A 7 -9.72 -9.34 13.88
N GLN A 8 -10.17 -10.11 12.90
CA GLN A 8 -9.57 -11.38 12.52
C GLN A 8 -8.43 -11.16 11.53
N VAL A 9 -7.33 -11.90 11.69
CA VAL A 9 -6.24 -11.90 10.72
C VAL A 9 -6.37 -13.15 9.85
N PRO A 10 -6.92 -13.04 8.62
CA PRO A 10 -7.13 -14.20 7.75
C PRO A 10 -5.80 -14.68 7.15
N GLU A 11 -5.84 -15.81 6.46
CA GLU A 11 -4.68 -16.31 5.72
C GLU A 11 -4.21 -15.32 4.65
N LYS A 12 -2.90 -15.31 4.39
CA LYS A 12 -2.24 -14.40 3.45
C LYS A 12 -2.92 -14.35 2.08
N ASN A 13 -3.31 -15.50 1.51
CA ASN A 13 -3.98 -15.54 0.22
C ASN A 13 -5.28 -14.74 0.21
N THR A 14 -6.07 -14.79 1.28
CA THR A 14 -7.31 -14.01 1.40
C THR A 14 -7.02 -12.51 1.35
N LEU A 15 -5.95 -12.06 2.04
CA LEU A 15 -5.49 -10.68 2.00
C LEU A 15 -5.06 -10.28 0.58
N ILE A 16 -4.29 -11.15 -0.10
CA ILE A 16 -3.81 -10.92 -1.46
C ILE A 16 -4.96 -10.80 -2.47
N PHE A 17 -5.93 -11.71 -2.44
CA PHE A 17 -7.10 -11.65 -3.34
C PHE A 17 -7.91 -10.36 -3.11
N LYS A 18 -8.17 -9.98 -1.86
CA LYS A 18 -8.89 -8.75 -1.53
C LYS A 18 -8.12 -7.50 -1.95
N LEU A 19 -6.80 -7.49 -1.76
CA LEU A 19 -5.95 -6.39 -2.21
C LEU A 19 -5.97 -6.26 -3.74
N PHE A 20 -5.93 -7.39 -4.44
CA PHE A 20 -6.02 -7.42 -5.90
C PHE A 20 -7.35 -6.89 -6.43
N GLU A 21 -8.47 -7.19 -5.76
CA GLU A 21 -9.78 -6.62 -6.09
C GLU A 21 -9.79 -5.09 -5.98
N VAL A 22 -9.28 -4.55 -4.87
CA VAL A 22 -9.16 -3.10 -4.66
C VAL A 22 -8.24 -2.47 -5.69
N TYR A 23 -7.10 -3.10 -5.98
CA TYR A 23 -6.18 -2.67 -7.02
C TYR A 23 -6.89 -2.49 -8.36
N LYS A 24 -7.62 -3.51 -8.83
CA LYS A 24 -8.35 -3.44 -10.11
C LYS A 24 -9.43 -2.36 -10.11
N GLN A 25 -10.12 -2.17 -8.99
CA GLN A 25 -11.14 -1.12 -8.86
C GLN A 25 -10.54 0.30 -8.93
N VAL A 26 -9.39 0.52 -8.30
CA VAL A 26 -8.74 1.83 -8.26
C VAL A 26 -8.03 2.17 -9.58
N THR A 27 -7.35 1.20 -10.19
CA THR A 27 -6.52 1.44 -11.38
C THR A 27 -7.24 1.18 -12.70
N GLY A 28 -8.33 0.41 -12.69
CA GLY A 28 -8.98 -0.08 -13.89
C GLY A 28 -8.16 -1.15 -14.64
N SER A 29 -7.11 -1.71 -14.01
CA SER A 29 -6.25 -2.72 -14.61
C SER A 29 -7.06 -3.97 -15.03
N SER A 30 -6.72 -4.52 -16.20
CA SER A 30 -7.28 -5.76 -16.72
C SER A 30 -6.40 -6.98 -16.45
N GLU A 31 -5.33 -6.83 -15.67
CA GLU A 31 -4.37 -7.89 -15.40
C GLU A 31 -4.98 -9.07 -14.65
N ASN A 32 -4.31 -10.21 -14.75
CA ASN A 32 -4.63 -11.42 -14.01
C ASN A 32 -3.83 -11.46 -12.69
N ILE A 33 -4.37 -12.15 -11.70
CA ILE A 33 -3.72 -12.26 -10.39
C ILE A 33 -2.40 -13.03 -10.49
N ASP A 34 -2.27 -14.02 -11.37
CA ASP A 34 -1.04 -14.81 -11.50
C ASP A 34 0.17 -13.93 -11.83
N ASP A 35 -0.03 -12.92 -12.69
CA ASP A 35 1.01 -11.97 -13.09
C ASP A 35 1.28 -10.92 -12.00
N PHE A 36 0.29 -10.64 -11.17
CA PHE A 36 0.31 -9.55 -10.19
C PHE A 36 0.45 -10.00 -8.74
N TYR A 37 0.47 -11.31 -8.47
CA TYR A 37 0.49 -11.87 -7.14
C TYR A 37 1.70 -11.39 -6.33
N PHE A 38 2.89 -11.45 -6.93
CA PHE A 38 4.13 -10.96 -6.33
C PHE A 38 4.04 -9.48 -5.96
N TYR A 39 3.38 -8.67 -6.79
CA TYR A 39 3.22 -7.25 -6.54
C TYR A 39 2.21 -6.98 -5.42
N CYS A 40 1.13 -7.76 -5.33
CA CYS A 40 0.25 -7.73 -4.17
C CYS A 40 0.98 -8.10 -2.87
N GLU A 41 1.91 -9.06 -2.90
CA GLU A 41 2.70 -9.42 -1.71
C GLU A 41 3.59 -8.27 -1.25
N MET A 42 4.22 -7.58 -2.20
CA MET A 42 5.05 -6.41 -1.93
C MET A 42 4.22 -5.27 -1.30
N ILE A 43 3.11 -4.90 -1.94
CA ILE A 43 2.22 -3.84 -1.44
C ILE A 43 1.67 -4.19 -0.05
N LEU A 44 1.28 -5.45 0.16
CA LEU A 44 0.78 -5.89 1.47
C LEU A 44 1.85 -5.77 2.55
N SER A 45 3.11 -6.11 2.23
CA SER A 45 4.24 -5.94 3.16
C SER A 45 4.46 -4.47 3.50
N ASP A 46 4.44 -3.59 2.50
CA ASP A 46 4.62 -2.15 2.71
C ASP A 46 3.52 -1.57 3.61
N PHE A 47 2.26 -1.97 3.38
CA PHE A 47 1.14 -1.54 4.22
C PHE A 47 1.23 -2.06 5.64
N ASP A 48 1.70 -3.29 5.80
CA ASP A 48 1.91 -3.91 7.11
C ASP A 48 2.98 -3.16 7.91
N ASP A 49 4.10 -2.80 7.28
CA ASP A 49 5.15 -2.00 7.89
C ASP A 49 4.68 -0.58 8.22
N LEU A 50 3.98 0.10 7.30
CA LEU A 50 3.41 1.44 7.55
C LEU A 50 2.53 1.45 8.80
N ASP A 51 1.69 0.44 8.97
CA ASP A 51 0.82 0.35 10.12
C ASP A 51 1.56 -0.06 11.40
N LYS A 52 2.48 -1.02 11.33
CA LYS A 52 3.32 -1.45 12.46
C LYS A 52 4.14 -0.31 13.06
N TYR A 53 4.70 0.55 12.21
CA TYR A 53 5.50 1.70 12.63
C TYR A 53 4.67 2.97 12.92
N LEU A 54 3.33 2.87 12.89
CA LEU A 54 2.42 4.00 13.16
C LEU A 54 2.69 5.22 12.26
N VAL A 55 3.20 5.00 11.04
CA VAL A 55 3.51 6.08 10.09
C VAL A 55 2.22 6.76 9.67
N ASN A 56 2.15 8.08 9.73
CA ASN A 56 1.02 8.79 9.13
C ASN A 56 1.08 8.64 7.61
N ALA A 57 0.23 7.75 7.08
CA ALA A 57 0.17 7.45 5.66
C ALA A 57 -0.14 8.72 4.85
N ASP A 58 -1.09 9.55 5.30
CA ASP A 58 -1.45 10.80 4.60
C ASP A 58 -0.29 11.80 4.56
N ASP A 59 0.51 11.88 5.63
CA ASP A 59 1.70 12.75 5.65
C ASP A 59 2.82 12.19 4.77
N MET A 60 3.01 10.87 4.77
CA MET A 60 3.97 10.20 3.90
C MET A 60 3.58 10.38 2.41
N PHE A 61 2.32 10.16 2.06
CA PHE A 61 1.78 10.39 0.72
C PHE A 61 1.86 11.86 0.30
N ARG A 62 1.54 12.81 1.20
CA ARG A 62 1.66 14.26 0.96
C ARG A 62 3.10 14.73 0.84
N ASN A 63 3.99 14.34 1.74
CA ASN A 63 5.41 14.73 1.71
C ASN A 63 6.06 14.27 0.41
N LEU A 64 5.74 13.06 -0.06
CA LEU A 64 6.22 12.55 -1.35
C LEU A 64 5.66 13.31 -2.56
N LYS A 65 4.43 13.86 -2.44
CA LYS A 65 3.81 14.71 -3.46
C LYS A 65 4.38 16.14 -3.48
N ASP A 66 4.66 16.68 -2.30
CA ASP A 66 5.19 18.04 -2.11
C ASP A 66 6.70 18.12 -2.42
N LEU A 67 7.43 17.02 -2.22
CA LEU A 67 8.80 16.84 -2.69
C LEU A 67 8.79 16.69 -4.22
N LYS A 68 8.69 17.82 -4.92
CA LYS A 68 8.98 17.95 -6.36
C LYS A 68 10.40 17.47 -6.76
N ASP A 69 11.24 17.17 -5.78
CA ASP A 69 12.53 16.48 -5.89
C ASP A 69 12.41 14.99 -5.54
N ILE A 70 11.50 14.28 -6.21
CA ILE A 70 11.43 12.81 -6.16
C ILE A 70 12.82 12.19 -6.49
N SER A 71 13.70 12.91 -7.20
CA SER A 71 15.10 12.53 -7.44
C SER A 71 15.85 12.14 -6.15
N SER A 72 15.67 12.86 -5.04
CA SER A 72 16.40 12.56 -3.80
C SER A 72 15.94 11.26 -3.11
N TYR A 73 14.75 10.75 -3.44
CA TYR A 73 14.29 9.43 -2.99
C TYR A 73 14.85 8.30 -3.85
N PHE A 74 15.36 8.58 -5.05
CA PHE A 74 16.04 7.57 -5.85
C PHE A 74 17.55 7.55 -5.61
N ASP A 75 18.11 8.60 -5.02
CA ASP A 75 19.55 8.71 -4.75
C ASP A 75 20.10 7.60 -3.83
N TYR A 76 19.25 6.97 -3.00
CA TYR A 76 19.63 5.85 -2.14
C TYR A 76 19.42 4.46 -2.78
N LEU A 77 18.76 4.40 -3.93
CA LEU A 77 18.45 3.15 -4.63
C LEU A 77 19.56 2.84 -5.64
N THR A 78 20.02 1.59 -5.67
CA THR A 78 20.93 1.17 -6.74
C THR A 78 20.21 1.15 -8.09
N PRO A 79 20.92 1.25 -9.22
CA PRO A 79 20.31 1.15 -10.56
C PRO A 79 19.43 -0.10 -10.72
N GLU A 80 19.82 -1.22 -10.13
CA GLU A 80 19.07 -2.49 -10.16
C GLU A 80 17.77 -2.41 -9.35
N GLN A 81 17.80 -1.79 -8.16
CA GLN A 81 16.60 -1.57 -7.36
C GLN A 81 15.63 -0.62 -8.08
N MET A 82 16.18 0.43 -8.68
CA MET A 82 15.42 1.36 -9.47
C MET A 82 14.79 0.69 -10.69
N GLU A 83 15.49 -0.25 -11.34
CA GLU A 83 14.94 -1.01 -12.46
C GLU A 83 13.81 -1.95 -12.03
N VAL A 84 13.93 -2.61 -10.87
CA VAL A 84 12.84 -3.45 -10.31
C VAL A 84 11.61 -2.60 -10.01
N ILE A 85 11.81 -1.44 -9.38
CA ILE A 85 10.77 -0.46 -9.08
C ILE A 85 10.15 0.06 -10.39
N GLN A 86 10.94 0.42 -11.40
CA GLN A 86 10.43 0.85 -12.70
C GLN A 86 9.62 -0.24 -13.41
N ARG A 87 10.09 -1.49 -13.39
CA ARG A 87 9.34 -2.62 -13.97
C ARG A 87 8.02 -2.84 -13.24
N PHE A 88 8.06 -2.86 -11.90
CA PHE A 88 6.87 -2.93 -11.05
C PHE A 88 5.85 -1.87 -11.46
N TRP A 89 6.29 -0.63 -11.64
CA TRP A 89 5.42 0.52 -11.92
C TRP A 89 4.97 0.63 -13.37
N ASN A 90 5.75 0.13 -14.32
CA ASN A 90 5.34 0.03 -15.72
C ASN A 90 4.15 -0.94 -15.90
N THR A 91 4.03 -1.95 -15.03
CA THR A 91 2.88 -2.86 -14.95
C THR A 91 1.56 -2.11 -14.68
N PHE A 92 1.60 -0.97 -13.98
CA PHE A 92 0.41 -0.15 -13.68
C PHE A 92 -0.09 0.67 -14.88
N SER A 93 0.44 0.42 -16.10
CA SER A 93 -0.04 0.98 -17.37
C SER A 93 -0.13 2.51 -17.38
N ILE A 94 0.87 3.17 -16.78
CA ILE A 94 0.93 4.62 -16.82
C ILE A 94 1.49 5.06 -18.15
N LYS A 95 0.64 5.77 -18.89
CA LYS A 95 1.01 6.41 -20.15
C LYS A 95 2.24 7.27 -19.90
N GLN A 96 3.23 7.17 -20.80
CA GLN A 96 4.42 8.01 -20.84
C GLN A 96 4.07 9.50 -20.87
N SER A 97 3.78 10.09 -19.72
CA SER A 97 4.12 11.48 -19.40
C SER A 97 5.43 11.47 -18.63
N ASP A 98 6.10 12.62 -18.55
CA ASP A 98 7.36 12.80 -17.82
C ASP A 98 7.41 11.95 -16.55
N TYR A 99 8.51 11.23 -16.33
CA TYR A 99 8.67 10.24 -15.25
C TYR A 99 8.15 10.73 -13.88
N LYS A 100 8.24 12.04 -13.61
CA LYS A 100 7.68 12.69 -12.42
C LYS A 100 6.15 12.61 -12.33
N ASP A 101 5.43 12.96 -13.39
CA ASP A 101 3.96 12.93 -13.41
C ASP A 101 3.44 11.51 -13.32
N SER A 102 4.13 10.58 -13.99
CA SER A 102 3.83 9.16 -13.91
C SER A 102 4.01 8.63 -12.48
N PHE A 103 5.10 9.02 -11.80
CA PHE A 103 5.35 8.65 -10.40
C PHE A 103 4.31 9.22 -9.43
N LEU A 104 3.95 10.49 -9.59
CA LEU A 104 2.91 11.11 -8.75
C LEU A 104 1.56 10.40 -8.93
N SER A 105 1.21 9.99 -10.15
CA SER A 105 -0.03 9.25 -10.42
C SER A 105 -0.06 7.85 -9.79
N LEU A 106 1.09 7.18 -9.71
CA LEU A 106 1.25 5.91 -8.98
C LEU A 106 0.99 6.11 -7.51
N TRP A 107 1.62 7.14 -6.95
CA TRP A 107 1.58 7.37 -5.53
C TRP A 107 0.19 7.78 -5.05
N ASP A 108 -0.51 8.59 -5.84
CA ASP A 108 -1.94 8.86 -5.65
C ASP A 108 -2.77 7.56 -5.74
N SER A 109 -2.41 6.63 -6.62
CA SER A 109 -3.11 5.34 -6.75
C SER A 109 -2.86 4.43 -5.55
N LEU A 110 -1.62 4.34 -5.04
CA LEU A 110 -1.28 3.51 -3.87
C LEU A 110 -1.89 4.06 -2.59
N SER A 111 -1.92 5.39 -2.44
CA SER A 111 -2.66 6.04 -1.36
C SER A 111 -4.12 5.59 -1.37
N LYS A 112 -4.80 5.71 -2.53
CA LYS A 112 -6.19 5.26 -2.67
C LYS A 112 -6.35 3.77 -2.37
N ILE A 113 -5.46 2.92 -2.90
CA ILE A 113 -5.48 1.47 -2.65
C ILE A 113 -5.34 1.20 -1.15
N TYR A 114 -4.42 1.85 -0.45
CA TYR A 114 -4.22 1.70 0.99
C TYR A 114 -5.51 2.02 1.77
N HIS A 115 -6.13 3.16 1.50
CA HIS A 115 -7.35 3.57 2.22
C HIS A 115 -8.55 2.68 1.90
N GLU A 116 -8.80 2.38 0.61
CA GLU A 116 -9.92 1.52 0.21
C GLU A 116 -9.72 0.08 0.70
N TYR A 117 -8.48 -0.42 0.73
CA TYR A 117 -8.18 -1.76 1.24
C TYR A 117 -8.41 -1.86 2.75
N LYS A 118 -7.94 -0.88 3.54
CA LYS A 118 -8.21 -0.84 4.98
C LYS A 118 -9.69 -0.73 5.29
N LYS A 119 -10.43 0.07 4.51
CA LYS A 119 -11.88 0.18 4.61
C LYS A 119 -12.55 -1.16 4.32
N LEU A 120 -12.22 -1.80 3.19
CA LEU A 120 -12.74 -3.10 2.81
C LEU A 120 -12.50 -4.15 3.91
N LEU A 121 -11.29 -4.20 4.48
CA LEU A 121 -10.97 -5.15 5.56
C LEU A 121 -11.77 -4.85 6.83
N ASN A 122 -11.84 -3.59 7.26
CA ASN A 122 -12.64 -3.20 8.42
C ASN A 122 -14.13 -3.56 8.25
N ASP A 123 -14.72 -3.30 7.08
CA ASP A 123 -16.13 -3.63 6.79
C ASP A 123 -16.40 -5.13 6.89
N HIS A 124 -15.38 -5.96 6.66
CA HIS A 124 -15.44 -7.42 6.82
C HIS A 124 -14.95 -7.92 8.18
N ASN A 125 -14.64 -7.04 9.14
CA ASN A 125 -14.01 -7.35 10.43
C ASN A 125 -12.66 -8.10 10.31
N LEU A 126 -11.95 -7.83 9.21
CA LEU A 126 -10.63 -8.38 8.91
C LEU A 126 -9.53 -7.34 9.13
N ALA A 127 -8.30 -7.79 9.28
CA ALA A 127 -7.10 -6.96 9.26
C ALA A 127 -5.89 -7.78 8.79
N TYR A 128 -4.92 -7.12 8.16
CA TYR A 128 -3.55 -7.62 8.21
C TYR A 128 -2.92 -7.28 9.55
N GLN A 129 -1.76 -7.87 9.83
CA GLN A 129 -1.17 -7.86 11.16
C GLN A 129 -0.91 -6.44 11.67
N GLY A 130 -0.24 -5.61 10.88
CA GLY A 130 0.10 -4.22 11.17
C GLY A 130 -1.12 -3.37 11.47
N MET A 131 -2.18 -3.51 10.68
CA MET A 131 -3.45 -2.82 10.94
C MET A 131 -4.06 -3.20 12.29
N ALA A 132 -4.01 -4.49 12.67
CA ALA A 132 -4.47 -4.94 13.98
C ALA A 132 -3.59 -4.40 15.12
N TYR A 133 -2.26 -4.34 14.92
CA TYR A 133 -1.33 -3.73 15.87
C TYR A 133 -1.63 -2.25 16.07
N ARG A 134 -1.75 -1.48 14.98
CA ARG A 134 -2.05 -0.04 15.01
C ARG A 134 -3.33 0.21 15.80
N LYS A 135 -4.42 -0.48 15.45
CA LYS A 135 -5.73 -0.32 16.13
C LYS A 135 -5.63 -0.62 17.63
N ALA A 136 -4.89 -1.66 18.02
CA ALA A 136 -4.67 -1.96 19.43
C ALA A 136 -3.85 -0.87 20.13
N ALA A 137 -2.78 -0.37 19.51
CA ALA A 137 -1.93 0.68 20.06
C ALA A 137 -2.70 2.00 20.24
N GLU A 138 -3.48 2.42 19.24
CA GLU A 138 -4.34 3.60 19.28
C GLU A 138 -5.39 3.49 20.39
N SER A 139 -6.04 2.32 20.52
CA SER A 139 -7.05 2.10 21.58
C SER A 139 -6.49 2.21 23.01
N ILE A 140 -5.21 1.87 23.21
CA ILE A 140 -4.53 1.99 24.51
C ILE A 140 -4.20 3.45 24.82
N TYR A 141 -3.91 4.25 23.78
CA TYR A 141 -3.60 5.67 23.95
C TYR A 141 -4.86 6.49 24.25
N ASP A 142 -5.97 6.20 23.58
CA ASP A 142 -7.25 6.90 23.75
C ASP A 142 -7.98 6.56 25.06
N SER A 143 -7.57 5.49 25.75
CA SER A 143 -8.13 5.08 27.04
C SER A 143 -7.34 5.59 28.26
N ARG A 144 -6.44 6.56 28.04
CA ARG A 144 -5.73 7.32 29.09
C ARG A 144 -6.20 8.78 29.14
#